data_AF-A0A4Z0PXT8-F1
#
_entry.id   AF-A0A4Z0PXT8-F1
#
_cell.length_a   1.000
_cell.length_b   1.000
_cell.length_c   1.000
_cell.angle_alpha   90.00
_cell.angle_beta   90.00
_cell.angle_gamma   90.00
#
_symmetry.space_group_name_H-M   'P 1'
#
loop_
_entity.id
_entity.type
_entity.pdbx_description
1 polymer ?
#
loop_
_entity_poly.entity_id
_entity_poly.type
_entity_poly.pdbx_seq_one_letter_code
_entity_poly.pdbx_strand_id
1 'polypeptide(L)'
;MRLFLSVAVTSLAVFLSTACNRGVTVNTPTDPPVTGNVNGTDTPNPTSTNTTDLRPPRATAFDTTSRPGWLEARIQSHLAEPKQNPAVQVSRYLYKGKVVYYETLGCCDQFSNLYDAKGKLICHPEGGLTGRGDGQCPDFDKNKTGELLVWRDPR
;
A
#
# COMPACT_ATOMS: atom_id res chain seq x y z
N MET A 1 -9.20 -70.84 -37.78
CA MET A 1 -8.38 -71.02 -36.56
C MET A 1 -8.35 -69.69 -35.81
N ARG A 2 -8.86 -69.67 -34.55
CA ARG A 2 -8.74 -68.63 -33.48
C ARG A 2 -9.48 -67.29 -33.76
N LEU A 3 -10.57 -66.84 -33.12
CA LEU A 3 -11.18 -66.97 -31.78
C LEU A 3 -10.60 -66.02 -30.69
N PHE A 4 -11.54 -65.26 -30.09
CA PHE A 4 -11.53 -64.45 -28.84
C PHE A 4 -10.87 -63.06 -28.83
N LEU A 5 -11.22 -62.10 -27.97
CA LEU A 5 -12.42 -61.62 -27.23
C LEU A 5 -11.88 -60.43 -26.40
N SER A 6 -12.64 -59.33 -26.28
CA SER A 6 -12.71 -58.32 -25.18
C SER A 6 -11.47 -57.90 -24.37
N VAL A 7 -11.28 -56.59 -24.12
CA VAL A 7 -11.46 -55.92 -22.80
C VAL A 7 -11.14 -54.42 -22.94
N ALA A 8 -12.06 -53.59 -22.43
CA ALA A 8 -11.92 -52.14 -22.30
C ALA A 8 -11.02 -51.77 -21.12
N VAL A 9 -10.22 -50.70 -21.25
CA VAL A 9 -9.64 -50.00 -20.11
C VAL A 9 -9.76 -48.49 -20.33
N THR A 10 -10.65 -47.88 -19.56
CA THR A 10 -10.76 -46.45 -19.30
C THR A 10 -9.59 -46.01 -18.41
N SER A 11 -9.02 -44.84 -18.67
CA SER A 11 -8.13 -44.18 -17.70
C SER A 11 -8.31 -42.68 -17.81
N LEU A 12 -9.17 -42.18 -16.93
CA LEU A 12 -9.50 -40.78 -16.71
C LEU A 12 -8.48 -40.23 -15.69
N ALA A 13 -7.50 -39.46 -16.14
CA ALA A 13 -6.55 -38.78 -15.25
C ALA A 13 -7.08 -37.38 -14.92
N VAL A 14 -7.73 -37.26 -13.76
CA VAL A 14 -8.20 -35.98 -13.21
C VAL A 14 -7.07 -35.34 -12.42
N PHE A 15 -6.45 -34.28 -12.96
CA PHE A 15 -5.54 -33.43 -12.20
C PHE A 15 -6.36 -32.39 -11.41
N LEU A 16 -6.57 -32.62 -10.12
CA LEU A 16 -7.11 -31.59 -9.22
C LEU A 16 -5.99 -30.61 -8.86
N SER A 17 -6.08 -29.40 -9.39
CA SER A 17 -5.32 -28.23 -8.94
C SER A 17 -5.81 -27.80 -7.55
N THR A 18 -5.03 -28.07 -6.51
CA THR A 18 -5.26 -27.51 -5.17
C THR A 18 -4.82 -26.04 -5.14
N ALA A 19 -5.72 -25.15 -5.55
CA ALA A 19 -5.58 -23.73 -5.27
C ALA A 19 -5.88 -23.50 -3.77
N CYS A 20 -4.88 -23.10 -2.99
CA CYS A 20 -5.09 -22.60 -1.64
C CYS A 20 -5.78 -21.23 -1.70
N ASN A 21 -7.11 -21.21 -1.83
CA ASN A 21 -7.90 -20.03 -1.55
C ASN A 21 -7.85 -19.79 -0.03
N ARG A 22 -6.98 -18.87 0.42
CA ARG A 22 -7.13 -18.25 1.73
C ARG A 22 -8.38 -17.38 1.67
N GLY A 23 -9.52 -17.95 2.02
CA GLY A 23 -10.76 -17.22 2.21
C GLY A 23 -10.53 -16.14 3.26
N VAL A 24 -10.52 -14.89 2.84
CA VAL A 24 -10.64 -13.75 3.75
C VAL A 24 -12.14 -13.60 3.99
N THR A 25 -12.61 -14.01 5.16
CA THR A 25 -13.96 -13.70 5.62
C THR A 25 -14.02 -12.21 5.89
N VAL A 26 -14.56 -11.45 4.93
CA VAL A 26 -14.95 -10.05 5.14
C VAL A 26 -16.28 -10.09 5.89
N ASN A 27 -16.19 -10.07 7.23
CA ASN A 27 -17.36 -9.87 8.07
C ASN A 27 -17.70 -8.37 8.04
N THR A 28 -18.28 -7.89 6.93
CA THR A 28 -19.03 -6.64 7.00
C THR A 28 -20.20 -6.91 7.95
N PRO A 29 -20.40 -6.14 9.04
CA PRO A 29 -21.60 -6.23 9.84
C PRO A 29 -22.77 -5.86 8.93
N THR A 30 -23.39 -6.87 8.35
CA THR A 30 -24.66 -6.71 7.67
C THR A 30 -25.64 -7.17 8.71
N ASP A 31 -26.26 -6.22 9.42
CA ASP A 31 -27.41 -6.56 10.23
C ASP A 31 -28.39 -7.35 9.36
N PRO A 32 -29.00 -8.44 9.88
CA PRO A 32 -30.01 -9.15 9.13
C PRO A 32 -31.10 -8.16 8.70
N PRO A 33 -31.58 -8.20 7.44
CA PRO A 33 -32.64 -7.31 7.01
C PRO A 33 -33.85 -7.52 7.92
N VAL A 34 -34.29 -6.46 8.60
CA VAL A 34 -35.49 -6.49 9.43
C VAL A 34 -36.68 -6.67 8.49
N THR A 35 -37.33 -7.82 8.53
CA THR A 35 -38.60 -8.03 7.84
C THR A 35 -39.69 -7.22 8.55
N GLY A 36 -40.07 -6.09 7.94
CA GLY A 36 -41.17 -5.24 8.38
C GLY A 36 -41.61 -4.29 7.27
N ASN A 37 -42.92 -4.03 7.18
CA ASN A 37 -43.49 -3.10 6.21
C ASN A 37 -43.19 -1.66 6.68
N VAL A 38 -42.31 -0.93 5.98
CA VAL A 38 -42.00 0.47 6.31
C VAL A 38 -42.98 1.40 5.61
N ASN A 39 -44.10 1.70 6.27
CA ASN A 39 -44.99 2.78 5.87
C ASN A 39 -44.88 3.91 6.90
N GLY A 40 -43.82 4.72 6.76
CA GLY A 40 -43.51 5.86 7.63
C GLY A 40 -42.35 6.70 7.06
N THR A 41 -42.33 8.00 7.38
CA THR A 41 -41.38 8.99 6.83
C THR A 41 -39.97 8.93 7.41
N ASP A 42 -39.71 8.05 8.38
CA ASP A 42 -38.44 8.00 9.09
C ASP A 42 -37.84 6.59 9.02
N THR A 43 -36.85 6.43 8.14
CA THR A 43 -35.91 5.30 8.22
C THR A 43 -34.89 5.64 9.32
N PRO A 44 -34.78 4.89 10.42
CA PRO A 44 -33.74 5.13 11.41
C PRO A 44 -32.37 4.94 10.74
N ASN A 45 -31.49 5.94 10.91
CA ASN A 45 -30.10 5.83 10.46
C ASN A 45 -29.46 4.59 11.15
N PRO A 46 -28.77 3.69 10.41
CA PRO A 46 -28.07 2.58 11.04
C PRO A 46 -27.07 3.11 12.08
N THR A 47 -27.22 2.65 13.33
CA THR A 47 -26.30 2.98 14.41
C THR A 47 -25.03 2.15 14.23
N SER A 48 -24.04 2.66 13.48
CA SER A 48 -22.74 2.02 13.42
C SER A 48 -22.11 2.08 14.81
N THR A 49 -21.92 0.93 15.46
CA THR A 49 -21.07 0.85 16.65
C THR A 49 -19.65 1.14 16.20
N ASN A 50 -19.07 2.26 16.64
CA ASN A 50 -17.67 2.58 16.34
C ASN A 50 -16.80 1.42 16.81
N THR A 51 -16.11 0.73 15.90
CA THR A 51 -15.06 -0.23 16.25
C THR A 51 -13.91 0.55 16.85
N THR A 52 -13.92 0.72 18.18
CA THR A 52 -12.81 1.28 18.95
C THR A 52 -11.72 0.22 19.15
N ASP A 53 -11.22 -0.36 18.07
CA ASP A 53 -9.92 -1.01 18.11
C ASP A 53 -8.91 0.00 17.56
N LEU A 54 -8.48 0.91 18.42
CA LEU A 54 -7.31 1.72 18.15
C LEU A 54 -6.11 0.76 18.22
N ARG A 55 -5.85 0.05 17.11
CA ARG A 55 -4.55 -0.56 16.86
C ARG A 55 -3.52 0.51 17.24
N PRO A 56 -2.62 0.26 18.20
CA PRO A 56 -1.61 1.23 18.58
C PRO A 56 -0.92 1.69 17.29
N PRO A 57 -0.87 3.01 17.01
CA PRO A 57 -0.21 3.49 15.82
C PRO A 57 1.20 2.90 15.84
N ARG A 58 1.53 2.11 14.82
CA ARG A 58 2.86 1.52 14.70
C ARG A 58 3.82 2.68 14.71
N ALA A 59 4.53 2.88 15.83
CA ALA A 59 5.51 3.94 15.96
C ALA A 59 6.52 3.72 14.83
N THR A 60 6.52 4.63 13.85
CA THR A 60 7.49 4.58 12.77
C THR A 60 8.84 4.84 13.43
N ALA A 61 9.76 3.88 13.31
CA ALA A 61 11.09 4.05 13.87
C ALA A 61 11.77 5.25 13.19
N PHE A 62 12.44 6.09 13.97
CA PHE A 62 13.18 7.23 13.44
C PHE A 62 14.57 6.77 12.97
N ASP A 63 15.07 7.37 11.89
CA ASP A 63 16.46 7.18 11.49
C ASP A 63 17.38 7.95 12.44
N THR A 64 18.27 7.24 13.13
CA THR A 64 19.28 7.81 14.04
C THR A 64 20.62 8.07 13.35
N THR A 65 20.74 7.73 12.06
CA THR A 65 21.95 7.96 11.27
C THR A 65 22.11 9.45 10.95
N SER A 66 23.35 9.92 10.86
CA SER A 66 23.63 11.27 10.32
C SER A 66 23.10 11.40 8.89
N ARG A 67 22.41 12.51 8.62
CA ARG A 67 21.82 12.78 7.30
C ARG A 67 22.90 13.21 6.31
N PRO A 68 22.87 12.73 5.05
CA PRO A 68 23.75 13.25 4.02
C PRO A 68 23.52 14.75 3.78
N GLY A 69 24.58 15.51 3.49
CA GLY A 69 24.48 16.96 3.30
C GLY A 69 23.49 17.39 2.21
N TRP A 70 23.34 16.59 1.14
CA TRP A 70 22.34 16.86 0.09
C TRP A 70 20.91 16.79 0.63
N LEU A 71 20.65 15.88 1.57
CA LEU A 71 19.33 15.68 2.15
C LEU A 71 19.00 16.80 3.13
N GLU A 72 19.99 17.26 3.89
CA GLU A 72 19.82 18.45 4.72
C GLU A 72 19.51 19.68 3.88
N ALA A 73 20.23 19.89 2.76
CA ALA A 73 19.93 20.98 1.83
C ALA A 73 18.51 20.87 1.25
N ARG A 74 18.05 19.65 0.92
CA ARG A 74 16.67 19.41 0.45
C ARG A 74 15.63 19.77 1.52
N ILE A 75 15.86 19.37 2.77
CA ILE A 75 15.01 19.73 3.91
C ILE A 75 14.94 21.26 4.10
N GLN A 76 16.08 21.95 4.02
CA GLN A 76 16.11 23.41 4.13
C GLN A 76 15.33 24.09 2.99
N SER A 77 15.35 23.54 1.77
CA SER A 77 14.52 24.03 0.66
C SER A 77 13.04 24.00 1.02
N HIS A 78 12.52 22.88 1.55
CA HIS A 78 11.12 22.77 1.96
C HIS A 78 10.75 23.74 3.08
N LEU A 79 11.65 23.94 4.05
CA LEU A 79 11.43 24.89 5.14
C LEU A 79 11.40 26.35 4.66
N ALA A 80 12.05 26.67 3.54
CA ALA A 80 12.00 27.98 2.91
C ALA A 80 10.76 28.19 2.04
N GLU A 81 10.10 27.12 1.61
CA GLU A 81 8.85 27.15 0.84
C GLU A 81 7.62 27.31 1.77
N PRO A 82 6.46 27.77 1.24
CA PRO A 82 5.21 27.75 1.99
C PRO A 82 4.88 26.35 2.51
N LYS A 83 4.27 26.30 3.70
CA LYS A 83 3.83 25.04 4.30
C LYS A 83 2.93 24.28 3.32
N GLN A 84 3.24 23.00 3.13
CA GLN A 84 2.44 22.09 2.31
C GLN A 84 1.40 21.33 3.16
N ASN A 85 0.31 20.93 2.52
CA ASN A 85 -0.70 20.05 3.10
C ASN A 85 -1.07 18.94 2.09
N PRO A 86 -0.79 17.65 2.36
CA PRO A 86 -0.12 17.12 3.54
C PRO A 86 1.33 17.63 3.71
N ALA A 87 1.83 17.54 4.94
CA ALA A 87 3.21 17.90 5.26
C ALA A 87 4.20 17.00 4.50
N VAL A 88 5.26 17.62 3.98
CA VAL A 88 6.38 16.89 3.34
C VAL A 88 7.00 15.94 4.36
N GLN A 89 7.26 14.72 3.94
CA GLN A 89 7.94 13.70 4.73
C GLN A 89 9.05 13.07 3.90
N VAL A 90 10.19 12.84 4.56
CA VAL A 90 11.26 12.00 4.03
C VAL A 90 11.40 10.75 4.88
N SER A 91 11.27 9.59 4.25
CA SER A 91 11.53 8.27 4.84
C SER A 91 12.71 7.59 4.15
N ARG A 92 13.50 6.83 4.91
CA ARG A 92 14.54 5.94 4.39
C ARG A 92 13.99 4.54 4.25
N TYR A 93 14.34 3.87 3.16
CA TYR A 93 14.00 2.48 2.91
C TYR A 93 15.20 1.70 2.40
N LEU A 94 15.10 0.37 2.50
CA LEU A 94 15.84 -0.56 1.66
C LEU A 94 14.97 -0.94 0.46
N TYR A 95 15.51 -0.73 -0.74
CA TYR A 95 14.87 -1.09 -2.00
C TYR A 95 15.93 -1.67 -2.94
N LYS A 96 15.68 -2.89 -3.45
CA LYS A 96 16.65 -3.63 -4.29
C LYS A 96 18.05 -3.73 -3.66
N GLY A 97 18.10 -3.95 -2.33
CA GLY A 97 19.33 -4.06 -1.56
C GLY A 97 20.10 -2.74 -1.35
N LYS A 98 19.53 -1.60 -1.73
CA LYS A 98 20.14 -0.27 -1.62
C LYS A 98 19.35 0.63 -0.69
N VAL A 99 20.06 1.51 0.00
CA VAL A 99 19.44 2.61 0.74
C VAL A 99 18.90 3.63 -0.25
N VAL A 100 17.64 3.99 -0.06
CA VAL A 100 16.94 5.02 -0.83
C VAL A 100 16.19 5.95 0.12
N TYR A 101 15.97 7.18 -0.34
CA TYR A 101 15.21 8.19 0.38
C TYR A 101 13.96 8.54 -0.41
N TYR A 102 12.82 8.39 0.23
CA TYR A 102 11.51 8.65 -0.32
C TYR A 102 10.95 9.95 0.24
N GLU A 103 10.63 10.89 -0.64
CA GLU A 103 10.09 12.20 -0.29
C GLU A 103 8.64 12.32 -0.81
N THR A 104 7.70 12.58 0.09
CA THR A 104 6.30 12.89 -0.27
C THR A 104 6.16 14.38 -0.56
N LEU A 105 5.37 14.74 -1.59
CA LEU A 105 5.02 16.14 -1.86
C LEU A 105 3.53 16.41 -1.58
N GLY A 106 3.19 17.69 -1.52
CA GLY A 106 1.82 18.16 -1.26
C GLY A 106 0.84 17.81 -2.37
N CYS A 107 -0.28 17.18 -2.01
CA CYS A 107 -1.43 16.82 -2.83
C CYS A 107 -1.16 15.83 -3.99
N CYS A 108 -2.21 15.10 -4.34
CA CYS A 108 -2.19 13.84 -5.08
C CYS A 108 -1.71 13.93 -6.54
N ASP A 109 -1.67 15.13 -7.12
CA ASP A 109 -1.21 15.37 -8.49
C ASP A 109 0.29 15.71 -8.55
N GLN A 110 0.93 16.00 -7.42
CA GLN A 110 2.38 16.17 -7.34
C GLN A 110 3.08 14.82 -7.22
N PHE A 111 4.19 14.69 -7.94
CA PHE A 111 5.00 13.48 -7.87
C PHE A 111 5.76 13.39 -6.55
N SER A 112 5.75 12.23 -5.91
CA SER A 112 6.75 11.92 -4.89
C SER A 112 8.11 11.71 -5.55
N ASN A 113 9.19 11.82 -4.78
CA ASN A 113 10.54 11.64 -5.28
C ASN A 113 11.23 10.47 -4.58
N LEU A 114 11.86 9.61 -5.37
CA LEU A 114 12.75 8.57 -4.85
C LEU A 114 14.19 8.89 -5.22
N TYR A 115 15.03 9.07 -4.21
CA TYR A 115 16.46 9.35 -4.36
C TYR A 115 17.30 8.15 -3.98
N ASP A 116 18.44 7.98 -4.65
CA ASP A 116 19.50 7.09 -4.18
C ASP A 116 20.24 7.66 -2.95
N ALA A 117 21.15 6.88 -2.38
CA ALA A 117 21.92 7.32 -1.22
C ALA A 117 22.78 8.58 -1.46
N LYS A 118 23.08 8.92 -2.73
CA LYS A 118 23.87 10.07 -3.14
C LYS A 118 23.01 11.29 -3.53
N GLY A 119 21.68 11.18 -3.43
CA GLY A 119 20.75 12.26 -3.75
C GLY A 119 20.38 12.33 -5.23
N LYS A 120 20.72 11.33 -6.05
CA LYS A 120 20.27 11.27 -7.43
C LYS A 120 18.80 10.84 -7.46
N LEU A 121 17.96 11.61 -8.13
CA LEU A 121 16.57 11.21 -8.41
C LEU A 121 16.57 9.94 -9.27
N ILE A 122 15.89 8.91 -8.78
CA ILE A 122 15.70 7.62 -9.44
C ILE A 122 14.42 7.66 -10.28
N CYS A 123 13.32 8.11 -9.68
CA CYS A 123 11.97 8.05 -10.26
C CYS A 123 10.94 8.76 -9.37
N HIS A 124 9.70 8.79 -9.84
CA HIS A 124 8.51 9.21 -9.13
C HIS A 124 7.58 8.01 -8.87
N PRO A 125 7.60 7.40 -7.67
CA PRO A 125 6.80 6.21 -7.38
C PRO A 125 5.29 6.44 -7.30
N GLU A 126 4.85 7.62 -6.88
CA GLU A 126 3.43 7.98 -6.74
C GLU A 126 3.16 9.42 -7.19
N GLY A 127 1.88 9.77 -7.29
CA GLY A 127 1.44 11.09 -7.71
C GLY A 127 1.20 11.22 -9.22
N GLY A 128 1.14 12.46 -9.71
CA GLY A 128 0.73 12.77 -11.07
C GLY A 128 -0.77 12.55 -11.32
N LEU A 129 -1.24 12.83 -12.54
CA LEU A 129 -2.67 12.76 -12.88
C LEU A 129 -3.32 11.39 -12.61
N THR A 130 -2.54 10.32 -12.66
CA THR A 130 -3.03 8.95 -12.42
C THR A 130 -2.83 8.47 -10.99
N GLY A 131 -2.05 9.21 -10.18
CA GLY A 131 -1.56 8.77 -8.87
C GLY A 131 -0.49 7.67 -8.92
N ARG A 132 -0.09 7.19 -10.11
CA ARG A 132 0.84 6.05 -10.28
C ARG A 132 2.29 6.46 -10.52
N GLY A 133 2.60 7.74 -10.35
CA GLY A 133 3.95 8.23 -10.60
C GLY A 133 4.32 8.27 -12.09
N ASP A 134 5.61 8.19 -12.38
CA ASP A 134 6.18 8.27 -13.73
C ASP A 134 6.34 6.91 -14.44
N GLY A 135 5.99 5.82 -13.76
CA GLY A 135 6.12 4.45 -14.28
C GLY A 135 7.56 3.89 -14.30
N GLN A 136 8.56 4.61 -13.79
CA GLN A 136 9.95 4.13 -13.76
C GLN A 136 10.22 3.18 -12.58
N CYS A 137 9.43 3.26 -11.50
CA CYS A 137 9.54 2.41 -10.32
C CYS A 137 8.22 1.73 -9.92
N PRO A 138 7.61 0.92 -10.81
CA PRO A 138 6.28 0.36 -10.59
C PRO A 138 6.19 -0.67 -9.44
N ASP A 139 7.34 -1.15 -8.98
CA ASP A 139 7.46 -2.15 -7.91
C ASP A 139 7.94 -1.56 -6.58
N PHE A 140 8.19 -0.25 -6.50
CA PHE A 140 8.74 0.39 -5.29
C PHE A 140 7.88 0.13 -4.06
N ASP A 141 6.58 0.40 -4.13
CA ASP A 141 5.68 0.22 -2.99
C ASP A 141 5.59 -1.23 -2.50
N LYS A 142 5.74 -2.20 -3.40
CA LYS A 142 5.67 -3.63 -3.04
C LYS A 142 6.97 -4.14 -2.46
N ASN A 143 8.10 -3.56 -2.85
CA ASN A 143 9.43 -4.10 -2.59
C ASN A 143 10.27 -3.25 -1.62
N LYS A 144 9.81 -2.06 -1.23
CA LYS A 144 10.46 -1.23 -0.19
C LYS A 144 10.28 -1.86 1.18
N THR A 145 11.32 -1.85 2.00
CA THR A 145 11.33 -2.42 3.34
C THR A 145 12.12 -1.54 4.31
N GLY A 146 11.99 -1.81 5.61
CA GLY A 146 12.81 -1.14 6.63
C GLY A 146 12.57 0.36 6.69
N GLU A 147 11.30 0.77 6.72
CA GLU A 147 10.93 2.19 6.84
C GLU A 147 11.53 2.81 8.09
N LEU A 148 12.28 3.89 7.90
CA LEU A 148 12.72 4.78 8.97
C LEU A 148 12.32 6.21 8.62
N LEU A 149 11.66 6.91 9.54
CA LEU A 149 11.34 8.32 9.37
C LEU A 149 12.62 9.15 9.54
N VAL A 150 13.00 9.89 8.49
CA VAL A 150 14.21 10.74 8.51
C VAL A 150 13.86 12.17 8.90
N TRP A 151 12.76 12.68 8.36
CA TRP A 151 12.28 14.02 8.64
C TRP A 151 10.82 14.16 8.20
N ARG A 152 10.06 15.01 8.88
CA ARG A 152 8.74 15.48 8.47
C ARG A 152 8.69 16.98 8.75
N ASP A 153 8.11 17.76 7.84
CA ASP A 153 7.92 19.20 8.05
C ASP A 153 7.14 19.41 9.37
N PRO A 154 7.72 20.13 10.36
CA PRO A 154 7.08 20.33 11.65
C PRO A 154 6.01 21.43 11.65
N ARG A 155 5.87 22.19 10.55
CA ARG A 155 4.99 23.37 10.47
C ARG A 155 3.53 23.01 10.29
#